data_AF-A0A381R0Q2-F1
#
_entry.id   AF-A0A381R0Q2-F1
#
_cell.length_a   1.000
_cell.length_b   1.000
_cell.length_c   1.000
_cell.angle_alpha   90.00
_cell.angle_beta   90.00
_cell.angle_gamma   90.00
#
_symmetry.space_group_name_H-M   'P 1'
#
loop_
_entity.id
_entity.type
_entity.pdbx_description
1 polymer ?
#
loop_
_entity_poly.entity_id
_entity_poly.type
_entity_poly.pdbx_seq_one_letter_code
_entity_poly.pdbx_strand_id
1 'polypeptide(L)'
;VEVLTTCARDYVSWRDEFAPGEDRVGNLLVRRFPVRHPRDPLIFGRWSHRVFEHRHSVAHELAWLESEGPTSPRLIRYLRKNASDYDFFLFFSYRYAHAYHGCRAVAPRAVLVPTAERDPAIGLSIFGPIFRGVRGIMYNSFEERAMIQAVAGNSKVRHTVVGVGSEIPSDSNAERFRQKFDIQQPFIVYIGRLDE
;
A
#
# COMPACT_ATOMS: atom_id res chain seq x y z
N VAL A 1 -12.21 -11.99 -10.93
CA VAL A 1 -11.26 -11.04 -10.32
C VAL A 1 -11.25 -9.78 -11.18
N GLU A 2 -11.45 -8.62 -10.58
CA GLU A 2 -11.43 -7.31 -11.22
C GLU A 2 -10.46 -6.42 -10.45
N VAL A 3 -9.73 -5.55 -11.16
CA VAL A 3 -8.83 -4.57 -10.57
C VAL A 3 -9.52 -3.21 -10.54
N LEU A 4 -9.74 -2.69 -9.34
CA LEU A 4 -10.26 -1.33 -9.14
C LEU A 4 -9.08 -0.43 -8.75
N THR A 5 -8.75 0.54 -9.58
CA THR A 5 -7.58 1.41 -9.37
C THR A 5 -7.83 2.84 -9.83
N THR A 6 -6.88 3.73 -9.62
CA THR A 6 -6.95 5.10 -10.14
C THR A 6 -6.43 5.18 -11.58
N CYS A 7 -6.54 6.35 -12.22
CA CYS A 7 -5.91 6.55 -13.53
C CYS A 7 -4.43 6.94 -13.42
N ALA A 8 -3.88 6.99 -12.20
CA ALA A 8 -2.49 7.30 -11.97
C ALA A 8 -1.58 6.12 -12.34
N ARG A 9 -0.44 6.42 -12.98
CA ARG A 9 0.60 5.44 -13.28
C ARG A 9 1.72 5.42 -12.24
N ASP A 10 2.02 6.58 -11.67
CA ASP A 10 3.17 6.80 -10.80
C ASP A 10 2.74 7.18 -9.37
N TYR A 11 3.48 6.68 -8.38
CA TYR A 11 3.20 6.86 -6.96
C TYR A 11 3.76 8.15 -6.36
N VAL A 12 4.64 8.84 -7.10
CA VAL A 12 5.22 10.13 -6.68
C VAL A 12 4.19 11.23 -6.85
N SER A 13 3.61 11.33 -8.04
CA SER A 13 2.70 12.43 -8.41
C SER A 13 1.23 12.07 -8.33
N TRP A 14 0.86 10.79 -8.41
CA TRP A 14 -0.52 10.34 -8.62
C TRP A 14 -1.25 11.01 -9.79
N ARG A 15 -0.53 11.58 -10.76
CA ARG A 15 -1.15 12.24 -11.91
C ARG A 15 -1.84 11.20 -12.78
N ASP A 16 -3.08 11.49 -13.19
CA ASP A 16 -3.80 10.65 -14.14
C ASP A 16 -3.03 10.60 -15.48
N GLU A 17 -2.63 9.39 -15.87
CA GLU A 17 -1.93 9.07 -17.13
C GLU A 17 -2.70 8.07 -17.99
N PHE A 18 -3.64 7.34 -17.39
CA PHE A 18 -4.56 6.44 -18.10
C PHE A 18 -5.94 7.09 -18.31
N ALA A 19 -6.71 6.55 -19.25
CA ALA A 19 -8.11 6.94 -19.40
C ALA A 19 -8.96 6.35 -18.25
N PRO A 20 -9.97 7.09 -17.75
CA PRO A 20 -10.94 6.55 -16.80
C PRO A 20 -11.89 5.57 -17.49
N GLY A 21 -12.46 4.64 -16.71
CA GLY A 21 -13.41 3.66 -17.20
C GLY A 21 -12.86 2.23 -17.19
N GLU A 22 -13.51 1.35 -17.94
CA GLU A 22 -13.13 -0.05 -18.07
C GLU A 22 -12.05 -0.24 -19.13
N ASP A 23 -11.16 -1.18 -18.87
CA ASP A 23 -10.05 -1.56 -19.72
C ASP A 23 -9.68 -3.02 -19.46
N ARG A 24 -8.80 -3.60 -20.29
CA ARG A 24 -8.29 -4.96 -20.11
C ARG A 24 -6.77 -4.98 -20.08
N VAL A 25 -6.22 -5.57 -19.02
CA VAL A 25 -4.79 -5.90 -18.92
C VAL A 25 -4.68 -7.43 -18.94
N GLY A 26 -4.29 -7.98 -20.09
CA GLY A 26 -4.39 -9.41 -20.35
C GLY A 26 -5.83 -9.90 -20.22
N ASN A 27 -6.07 -10.89 -19.34
CA ASN A 27 -7.41 -11.40 -19.07
C ASN A 27 -8.14 -10.67 -17.94
N LEU A 28 -7.52 -9.70 -17.26
CA LEU A 28 -8.09 -8.99 -16.12
C LEU A 28 -8.90 -7.77 -16.57
N LEU A 29 -10.13 -7.65 -16.06
CA LEU A 29 -10.90 -6.41 -16.13
C LEU A 29 -10.28 -5.39 -15.17
N VAL A 30 -9.95 -4.22 -15.68
CA VAL A 30 -9.42 -3.10 -14.91
C VAL A 30 -10.37 -1.92 -15.02
N ARG A 31 -10.82 -1.39 -13.89
CA ARG A 31 -11.65 -0.20 -13.82
C ARG A 31 -10.88 0.93 -13.16
N ARG A 32 -10.67 2.00 -13.92
CA ARG A 32 -9.90 3.18 -13.49
C ARG A 32 -10.79 4.35 -13.16
N PHE A 33 -10.46 5.02 -12.06
CA PHE A 33 -11.15 6.21 -11.59
C PHE A 33 -10.17 7.38 -11.53
N PRO A 34 -10.56 8.60 -11.96
CA PRO A 34 -9.65 9.73 -11.89
C PRO A 34 -9.31 10.04 -10.43
N VAL A 35 -8.09 10.52 -10.19
CA VAL A 35 -7.75 11.11 -8.90
C VAL A 35 -8.46 12.46 -8.73
N ARG A 36 -8.69 12.88 -7.49
CA ARG A 36 -9.26 14.21 -7.20
C ARG A 36 -8.27 15.31 -7.54
N HIS A 37 -7.00 15.07 -7.24
CA HIS A 37 -5.87 15.93 -7.52
C HIS A 37 -4.58 15.09 -7.54
N PRO A 38 -3.56 15.49 -8.31
CA PRO A 38 -2.21 14.99 -8.12
C PRO A 38 -1.69 15.28 -6.70
N ARG A 39 -0.68 14.54 -6.25
CA ARG A 39 0.08 14.87 -5.06
C ARG A 39 0.96 16.09 -5.34
N ASP A 40 0.87 17.07 -4.44
CA ASP A 40 1.84 18.15 -4.35
C ASP A 40 2.92 17.73 -3.32
N PRO A 41 4.19 17.55 -3.72
CA PRO A 41 5.24 17.07 -2.83
C PRO A 41 5.56 18.05 -1.69
N LEU A 42 5.38 19.37 -1.88
CA LEU A 42 5.60 20.36 -0.84
C LEU A 42 4.49 20.34 0.21
N ILE A 43 3.23 20.17 -0.22
CA ILE A 43 2.11 20.00 0.70
C ILE A 43 2.25 18.69 1.48
N PHE A 44 2.54 17.60 0.77
CA PHE A 44 2.74 16.29 1.39
C PHE A 44 3.91 16.31 2.39
N GLY A 45 5.06 16.87 2.01
CA GLY A 45 6.22 17.01 2.89
C GLY A 45 5.92 17.81 4.16
N ARG A 46 5.20 18.94 4.04
CA ARG A 46 4.78 19.73 5.21
C ARG A 46 3.87 18.95 6.14
N TRP A 47 2.91 18.21 5.61
CA TRP A 47 2.05 17.36 6.43
C TRP A 47 2.83 16.22 7.07
N SER A 48 3.75 15.57 6.35
CA SER A 48 4.60 14.50 6.86
C SER A 48 5.42 15.01 8.05
N HIS A 49 6.16 16.11 7.90
CA HIS A 49 6.88 16.73 9.00
C HIS A 49 5.92 17.07 10.16
N ARG A 50 4.73 17.63 9.88
CA ARG A 50 3.74 17.98 10.92
C ARG A 50 3.25 16.78 11.73
N VAL A 51 3.00 15.64 11.11
CA VAL A 51 2.45 14.45 11.80
C VAL A 51 3.54 13.53 12.35
N PHE A 52 4.74 13.54 11.80
CA PHE A 52 5.82 12.66 12.25
C PHE A 52 6.71 13.29 13.32
N GLU A 53 6.87 14.61 13.32
CA GLU A 53 7.85 15.28 14.20
C GLU A 53 7.21 16.14 15.30
N HIS A 54 5.90 16.40 15.22
CA HIS A 54 5.22 17.32 16.13
C HIS A 54 3.97 16.69 16.74
N ARG A 55 3.59 17.12 17.95
CA ARG A 55 2.29 16.79 18.56
C ARG A 55 1.17 17.25 17.64
N HIS A 56 0.31 16.35 17.19
CA HIS A 56 -0.70 16.61 16.19
C HIS A 56 -2.08 16.10 16.64
N SER A 57 -3.10 16.44 15.85
CA SER A 57 -4.47 15.95 16.04
C SER A 57 -4.81 14.93 14.98
N VAL A 58 -5.88 14.16 15.19
CA VAL A 58 -6.45 13.26 14.16
C VAL A 58 -6.79 14.03 12.88
N ALA A 59 -7.20 15.29 12.97
CA ALA A 59 -7.47 16.13 11.79
C ALA A 59 -6.21 16.36 10.95
N HIS A 60 -5.04 16.50 11.57
CA HIS A 60 -3.76 16.56 10.84
C HIS A 60 -3.41 15.23 10.19
N GLU A 61 -3.65 14.09 10.84
CA GLU A 61 -3.42 12.77 10.24
C GLU A 61 -4.32 12.56 9.01
N LEU A 62 -5.58 12.98 9.07
CA LEU A 62 -6.50 12.91 7.92
C LEU A 62 -6.09 13.87 6.79
N ALA A 63 -5.58 15.05 7.12
CA ALA A 63 -5.04 15.98 6.14
C ALA A 63 -3.77 15.43 5.47
N TRP A 64 -2.90 14.78 6.26
CA TRP A 64 -1.74 14.05 5.74
C TRP A 64 -2.16 12.95 4.77
N LEU A 65 -3.12 12.10 5.16
CA LEU A 65 -3.67 11.04 4.31
C LEU A 65 -4.25 11.57 2.98
N GLU A 66 -5.02 12.66 3.02
CA GLU A 66 -5.55 13.30 1.80
C GLU A 66 -4.42 13.83 0.92
N SER A 67 -3.38 14.44 1.53
CA SER A 67 -2.21 14.93 0.79
C SER A 67 -1.32 13.81 0.24
N GLU A 68 -1.28 12.67 0.92
CA GLU A 68 -0.59 11.49 0.46
C GLU A 68 -1.32 10.90 -0.75
N GLY A 69 -2.62 10.69 -0.65
CA GLY A 69 -3.40 10.09 -1.73
C GLY A 69 -2.99 8.64 -2.06
N PRO A 70 -3.33 8.15 -3.25
CA PRO A 70 -4.19 8.82 -4.23
C PRO A 70 -5.63 8.91 -3.69
N THR A 71 -6.25 10.08 -3.82
CA THR A 71 -7.64 10.30 -3.39
C THR A 71 -8.57 10.16 -4.59
N SER A 72 -9.54 9.25 -4.53
CA SER A 72 -10.55 9.10 -5.59
C SER A 72 -11.95 8.88 -5.00
N PRO A 73 -12.73 9.95 -4.82
CA PRO A 73 -14.11 9.84 -4.32
C PRO A 73 -15.00 8.97 -5.20
N ARG A 74 -14.73 8.93 -6.51
CA ARG A 74 -15.46 8.08 -7.46
C ARG A 74 -15.19 6.59 -7.24
N LEU A 75 -13.93 6.21 -7.02
CA LEU A 75 -13.57 4.84 -6.65
C LEU A 75 -14.27 4.43 -5.36
N ILE A 76 -14.20 5.25 -4.30
CA ILE A 76 -14.83 4.92 -3.01
C ILE A 76 -16.35 4.81 -3.14
N ARG A 77 -16.99 5.67 -3.94
CA ARG A 77 -18.43 5.57 -4.23
C ARG A 77 -18.78 4.27 -4.95
N TYR A 78 -17.97 3.87 -5.92
CA TYR A 78 -18.14 2.60 -6.62
C TYR A 78 -18.05 1.40 -5.67
N LEU A 79 -17.05 1.39 -4.77
CA LEU A 79 -16.91 0.34 -3.76
C LEU A 79 -18.16 0.21 -2.89
N ARG A 80 -18.71 1.32 -2.40
CA ARG A 80 -19.95 1.30 -1.58
C ARG A 80 -21.15 0.80 -2.37
N LYS A 81 -21.32 1.27 -3.60
CA LYS A 81 -22.47 0.93 -4.44
C LYS A 81 -22.49 -0.55 -4.81
N ASN A 82 -21.33 -1.12 -5.11
CA ASN A 82 -21.19 -2.48 -5.65
C ASN A 82 -20.63 -3.45 -4.60
N ALA A 83 -20.74 -3.12 -3.31
CA ALA A 83 -20.14 -3.93 -2.23
C ALA A 83 -20.65 -5.38 -2.21
N SER A 84 -21.90 -5.59 -2.62
CA SER A 84 -22.53 -6.91 -2.71
C SER A 84 -22.02 -7.76 -3.86
N ASP A 85 -21.43 -7.13 -4.88
CA ASP A 85 -21.11 -7.77 -6.16
C ASP A 85 -19.76 -8.49 -6.12
N TYR A 86 -19.02 -8.31 -5.03
CA TYR A 86 -17.74 -8.96 -4.77
C TYR A 86 -17.77 -9.68 -3.43
N ASP A 87 -17.25 -10.90 -3.38
CA ASP A 87 -17.12 -11.64 -2.13
C ASP A 87 -16.13 -10.96 -1.17
N PHE A 88 -15.01 -10.49 -1.72
CA PHE A 88 -13.93 -9.82 -0.99
C PHE A 88 -13.29 -8.69 -1.81
N PHE A 89 -12.73 -7.72 -1.10
CA PHE A 89 -11.89 -6.66 -1.67
C PHE A 89 -10.50 -6.75 -1.04
N LEU A 90 -9.46 -6.88 -1.88
CA LEU A 90 -8.08 -6.88 -1.42
C LEU A 90 -7.51 -5.46 -1.58
N PHE A 91 -7.14 -4.82 -0.47
CA PHE A 91 -6.50 -3.51 -0.47
C PHE A 91 -5.01 -3.65 -0.20
N PHE A 92 -4.19 -3.04 -1.04
CA PHE A 92 -2.73 -3.02 -0.87
C PHE A 92 -2.29 -1.68 -0.30
N SER A 93 -1.29 -1.72 0.59
CA SER A 93 -0.65 -0.54 1.17
C SER A 93 -1.56 0.28 2.07
N TYR A 94 -1.53 -0.03 3.37
CA TYR A 94 -2.40 0.56 4.39
C TYR A 94 -2.35 2.09 4.44
N ARG A 95 -1.18 2.66 4.12
CA ARG A 95 -0.89 4.10 4.26
C ARG A 95 -1.75 4.95 3.32
N TYR A 96 -2.07 4.46 2.13
CA TYR A 96 -2.70 5.29 1.11
C TYR A 96 -4.19 5.55 1.34
N ALA A 97 -4.65 6.73 0.91
CA ALA A 97 -6.04 7.18 1.09
C ALA A 97 -7.09 6.19 0.53
N HIS A 98 -6.81 5.58 -0.62
CA HIS A 98 -7.70 4.60 -1.23
C HIS A 98 -7.89 3.35 -0.35
N ALA A 99 -6.84 2.84 0.29
CA ALA A 99 -6.90 1.69 1.18
C ALA A 99 -7.61 2.05 2.49
N TYR A 100 -7.27 3.19 3.08
CA TYR A 100 -7.94 3.69 4.29
C TYR A 100 -9.45 3.86 4.08
N HIS A 101 -9.86 4.59 3.04
CA HIS A 101 -11.28 4.84 2.78
C HIS A 101 -12.00 3.61 2.21
N GLY A 102 -11.30 2.80 1.42
CA GLY A 102 -11.83 1.57 0.83
C GLY A 102 -12.14 0.53 1.90
N CYS A 103 -11.19 0.23 2.79
CA CYS A 103 -11.40 -0.66 3.92
C CYS A 103 -12.59 -0.23 4.77
N ARG A 104 -12.78 1.08 5.03
CA ARG A 104 -13.95 1.58 5.77
C ARG A 104 -15.26 1.46 4.99
N ALA A 105 -15.21 1.59 3.66
CA ALA A 105 -16.39 1.52 2.81
C ALA A 105 -16.98 0.10 2.72
N VAL A 106 -16.13 -0.93 2.80
CA VAL A 106 -16.53 -2.34 2.62
C VAL A 106 -15.97 -3.26 3.71
N ALA A 107 -15.86 -2.76 4.94
CA ALA A 107 -15.17 -3.42 6.07
C ALA A 107 -15.50 -4.92 6.25
N PRO A 108 -16.78 -5.37 6.18
CA PRO A 108 -17.12 -6.80 6.33
C PRO A 108 -16.54 -7.73 5.24
N ARG A 109 -16.08 -7.16 4.12
CA ARG A 109 -15.52 -7.83 2.93
C ARG A 109 -14.06 -7.41 2.64
N ALA A 110 -13.52 -6.45 3.39
CA ALA A 110 -12.18 -5.92 3.17
C ALA A 110 -11.11 -6.87 3.72
N VAL A 111 -10.17 -7.28 2.87
CA VAL A 111 -8.93 -7.95 3.23
C VAL A 111 -7.79 -6.96 2.98
N LEU A 112 -6.99 -6.68 4.01
CA LEU A 112 -5.87 -5.76 3.90
C LEU A 112 -4.56 -6.53 3.69
N VAL A 113 -3.80 -6.13 2.68
CA VAL A 113 -2.39 -6.46 2.49
C VAL A 113 -1.60 -5.22 2.90
N PRO A 114 -1.09 -5.13 4.15
CA PRO A 114 -0.66 -3.84 4.70
C PRO A 114 0.53 -3.24 3.98
N THR A 115 1.52 -4.05 3.60
CA THR A 115 2.83 -3.59 3.07
C THR A 115 3.46 -2.54 3.98
N ALA A 116 3.37 -2.76 5.29
CA ALA A 116 3.88 -1.86 6.30
C ALA A 116 5.37 -2.09 6.54
N GLU A 117 6.08 -0.98 6.70
CA GLU A 117 7.46 -0.95 7.16
C GLU A 117 7.53 -0.21 8.51
N ARG A 118 8.69 -0.27 9.15
CA ARG A 118 8.91 0.42 10.44
C ARG A 118 9.21 1.90 10.18
N ASP A 119 8.18 2.65 9.80
CA ASP A 119 8.22 4.10 9.61
C ASP A 119 7.29 4.82 10.62
N PRO A 120 7.35 6.15 10.74
CA PRO A 120 6.45 6.91 11.61
C PRO A 120 4.95 6.76 11.28
N ALA A 121 4.59 6.41 10.05
CA ALA A 121 3.19 6.31 9.62
C ALA A 121 2.45 5.17 10.34
N ILE A 122 3.15 4.10 10.73
CA ILE A 122 2.55 2.97 11.45
C ILE A 122 1.99 3.37 12.82
N GLY A 123 2.51 4.47 13.38
CA GLY A 123 2.10 5.02 14.67
C GLY A 123 0.91 5.97 14.58
N LEU A 124 0.46 6.36 13.38
CA LEU A 124 -0.67 7.27 13.23
C LEU A 124 -1.98 6.62 13.72
N SER A 125 -2.70 7.32 14.58
CA SER A 125 -3.88 6.81 15.28
C SER A 125 -5.03 6.44 14.35
N ILE A 126 -5.11 7.05 13.15
CA ILE A 126 -6.13 6.75 12.15
C ILE A 126 -6.09 5.29 11.66
N PHE A 127 -4.93 4.62 11.67
CA PHE A 127 -4.82 3.28 11.08
C PHE A 127 -5.21 2.16 12.03
N GLY A 128 -5.10 2.35 13.34
CA GLY A 128 -5.50 1.35 14.34
C GLY A 128 -6.92 0.80 14.13
N PRO A 129 -7.95 1.65 13.94
CA PRO A 129 -9.30 1.20 13.62
C PRO A 129 -9.41 0.38 12.33
N ILE A 130 -8.60 0.68 11.30
CA ILE A 130 -8.58 -0.09 10.05
C ILE A 130 -8.04 -1.49 10.31
N PHE A 131 -6.88 -1.58 10.97
CA PHE A 131 -6.24 -2.86 11.29
C PHE A 131 -7.11 -3.77 12.16
N ARG A 132 -8.06 -3.20 12.92
CA ARG A 132 -9.02 -3.97 13.73
C ARG A 132 -10.35 -4.25 13.00
N GLY A 133 -10.73 -3.42 12.04
CA GLY A 133 -12.07 -3.40 11.45
C GLY A 133 -12.22 -4.20 10.16
N VAL A 134 -11.12 -4.56 9.49
CA VAL A 134 -11.15 -5.36 8.25
C VAL A 134 -11.53 -6.82 8.52
N ARG A 135 -12.06 -7.49 7.51
CA ARG A 135 -12.47 -8.91 7.55
C ARG A 135 -11.28 -9.85 7.74
N GLY A 136 -10.13 -9.48 7.20
CA GLY A 136 -8.88 -10.20 7.41
C GLY A 136 -7.65 -9.44 6.95
N ILE A 137 -6.48 -9.95 7.32
CA ILE A 137 -5.18 -9.35 6.99
C ILE A 137 -4.23 -10.41 6.43
N MET A 138 -3.59 -10.09 5.31
CA MET A 138 -2.53 -10.88 4.71
C MET A 138 -1.21 -10.14 4.91
N TYR A 139 -0.41 -10.62 5.86
CA TYR A 139 0.89 -10.02 6.16
C TYR A 139 1.96 -10.51 5.17
N ASN A 140 2.91 -9.66 4.82
CA ASN A 140 4.06 -9.97 4.00
C ASN A 140 5.17 -10.67 4.79
N SER A 141 5.24 -10.50 6.11
CA SER A 141 6.23 -11.19 6.95
C SER A 141 5.75 -11.38 8.39
N PHE A 142 6.48 -12.19 9.16
CA PHE A 142 6.20 -12.35 10.58
C PHE A 142 6.49 -11.07 11.38
N GLU A 143 7.47 -10.28 10.95
CA GLU A 143 7.87 -9.00 11.52
C GLU A 143 6.81 -7.93 11.28
N GLU A 144 6.26 -7.83 10.05
CA GLU A 144 5.16 -6.92 9.74
C GLU A 144 3.93 -7.23 10.61
N ARG A 145 3.59 -8.53 10.74
CA ARG A 145 2.52 -8.99 11.64
C ARG A 145 2.76 -8.56 13.07
N ALA A 146 3.97 -8.83 13.60
CA ALA A 146 4.30 -8.50 14.99
C ALA A 146 4.23 -6.99 15.24
N MET A 147 4.73 -6.18 14.31
CA MET A 147 4.68 -4.72 14.36
C MET A 147 3.23 -4.20 14.38
N ILE A 148 2.39 -4.64 13.43
CA ILE A 148 0.99 -4.20 13.36
C ILE A 148 0.20 -4.65 14.60
N GLN A 149 0.41 -5.88 15.07
CA GLN A 149 -0.25 -6.37 16.27
C GLN A 149 0.15 -5.60 17.52
N ALA A 150 1.41 -5.21 17.65
CA ALA A 150 1.90 -4.40 18.76
C ALA A 150 1.23 -3.01 18.80
N VAL A 151 1.08 -2.34 17.65
CA VAL A 151 0.49 -1.00 17.60
C VAL A 151 -1.03 -1.00 17.63
N ALA A 152 -1.68 -1.99 17.02
CA ALA A 152 -3.13 -1.99 16.80
C ALA A 152 -3.89 -2.96 17.69
N GLY A 153 -3.23 -3.91 18.37
CA GLY A 153 -3.89 -4.93 19.18
C GLY A 153 -4.86 -5.81 18.37
N ASN A 154 -4.54 -6.07 17.10
CA ASN A 154 -5.44 -6.72 16.14
C ASN A 154 -5.25 -8.24 16.01
N SER A 155 -4.65 -8.90 16.99
CA SER A 155 -4.38 -10.36 16.96
C SER A 155 -5.63 -11.22 16.80
N LYS A 156 -6.82 -10.70 17.16
CA LYS A 156 -8.12 -11.38 16.99
C LYS A 156 -8.69 -11.28 15.57
N VAL A 157 -8.17 -10.39 14.71
CA VAL A 157 -8.58 -10.30 13.31
C VAL A 157 -8.05 -11.53 12.57
N ARG A 158 -8.87 -12.12 11.68
CA ARG A 158 -8.42 -13.26 10.87
C ARG A 158 -7.21 -12.86 10.04
N HIS A 159 -6.16 -13.66 10.08
CA HIS A 159 -4.94 -13.31 9.37
C HIS A 159 -4.09 -14.51 8.97
N THR A 160 -3.19 -14.27 8.02
CA THR A 160 -2.12 -15.19 7.64
C THR A 160 -0.89 -14.40 7.22
N VAL A 161 0.28 -15.02 7.28
CA VAL A 161 1.49 -14.51 6.62
C VAL A 161 1.59 -15.19 5.27
N VAL A 162 1.54 -14.42 4.18
CA VAL A 162 1.56 -14.94 2.80
C VAL A 162 2.94 -14.78 2.18
N GLY A 163 3.63 -13.67 2.48
CA GLY A 163 4.86 -13.31 1.78
C GLY A 163 4.61 -12.65 0.43
N VAL A 164 5.64 -11.98 -0.08
CA VAL A 164 5.75 -11.61 -1.50
C VAL A 164 6.88 -12.44 -2.08
N GLY A 165 6.57 -13.30 -3.04
CA GLY A 165 7.56 -14.13 -3.71
C GLY A 165 8.34 -13.33 -4.76
N SER A 166 9.61 -13.68 -4.93
CA SER A 166 10.41 -13.29 -6.10
C SER A 166 10.52 -14.48 -7.04
N GLU A 167 10.46 -14.25 -8.35
CA GLU A 167 10.85 -15.26 -9.32
C GLU A 167 12.37 -15.47 -9.20
N ILE A 168 12.76 -16.63 -8.68
CA ILE A 168 14.18 -17.00 -8.57
C ILE A 168 14.54 -17.79 -9.83
N PRO A 169 15.47 -17.29 -10.66
CA PRO A 169 15.94 -18.04 -11.82
C PRO A 169 16.50 -19.40 -11.39
N SER A 170 16.18 -20.47 -12.12
CA SER A 170 16.73 -21.80 -11.86
C SER A 170 18.25 -21.84 -12.04
N ASP A 171 18.78 -20.99 -12.91
CA ASP A 171 20.16 -21.06 -13.42
C ASP A 171 21.03 -19.90 -12.90
N SER A 172 21.05 -19.69 -11.58
CA SER A 172 22.00 -18.75 -10.96
C SER A 172 23.42 -19.34 -10.94
N ASN A 173 24.43 -18.59 -11.41
CA ASN A 173 25.83 -19.00 -11.41
C ASN A 173 26.73 -17.93 -10.78
N ALA A 174 27.17 -18.17 -9.54
CA ALA A 174 28.02 -17.25 -8.77
C ALA A 174 29.44 -17.09 -9.35
N GLU A 175 30.02 -18.16 -9.92
CA GLU A 175 31.35 -18.13 -10.52
C GLU A 175 31.39 -17.25 -11.77
N ARG A 176 30.34 -17.33 -12.61
CA ARG A 176 30.20 -16.44 -13.77
C ARG A 176 30.20 -14.97 -13.35
N PHE A 177 29.54 -14.64 -12.24
CA PHE A 177 29.55 -13.28 -11.68
C PHE A 177 30.95 -12.88 -11.21
N ARG A 178 31.63 -13.74 -10.45
CA ARG A 178 33.02 -13.49 -9.98
C ARG A 178 33.99 -13.24 -11.14
N GLN A 179 33.97 -14.11 -12.15
CA GLN A 179 34.83 -13.99 -13.32
C GLN A 179 34.55 -12.71 -14.12
N LYS A 180 33.27 -12.35 -14.31
CA LYS A 180 32.88 -11.14 -15.03
C LYS A 180 33.40 -9.86 -14.39
N PHE A 181 33.47 -9.82 -13.06
CA PHE A 181 33.85 -8.64 -12.28
C PHE A 181 35.24 -8.76 -11.62
N ASP A 182 36.02 -9.79 -11.98
CA ASP A 182 37.34 -10.12 -11.40
C ASP A 182 37.38 -10.11 -9.87
N ILE A 183 36.36 -10.69 -9.24
CA ILE A 183 36.26 -10.77 -7.78
C ILE A 183 36.97 -12.03 -7.30
N GLN A 184 38.17 -11.86 -6.74
CA GLN A 184 39.00 -12.95 -6.20
C GLN A 184 38.88 -13.10 -4.67
N GLN A 185 38.48 -12.04 -3.97
CA GLN A 185 38.42 -11.99 -2.50
C GLN A 185 36.99 -12.20 -1.97
N PRO A 186 36.80 -12.41 -0.66
CA PRO A 186 35.49 -12.25 -0.03
C PRO A 186 34.94 -10.84 -0.26
N PHE A 187 33.63 -10.71 -0.46
CA PHE A 187 32.98 -9.43 -0.73
C PHE A 187 31.58 -9.39 -0.12
N ILE A 188 31.05 -8.18 0.04
CA ILE A 188 29.67 -7.92 0.46
C ILE A 188 28.92 -7.31 -0.73
N VAL A 189 27.71 -7.80 -0.99
CA VAL A 189 26.82 -7.22 -2.01
C VAL A 189 25.71 -6.46 -1.30
N TYR A 190 25.58 -5.18 -1.64
CA TYR A 190 24.42 -4.38 -1.29
C TYR A 190 23.50 -4.28 -2.51
N ILE A 191 22.25 -4.70 -2.35
CA ILE A 191 21.20 -4.55 -3.36
C ILE A 191 20.03 -3.85 -2.69
N GLY A 192 19.83 -2.58 -3.03
CA GLY A 192 18.78 -1.74 -2.48
C GLY A 192 18.63 -0.47 -3.30
N ARG A 193 17.51 0.23 -3.12
CA ARG A 193 17.36 1.59 -3.66
C ARG A 193 18.13 2.54 -2.74
N LEU A 194 18.89 3.44 -3.33
CA LEU A 194 19.34 4.64 -2.63
C LEU A 194 18.17 5.62 -2.66
N ASP A 195 17.59 5.89 -1.50
CA ASP A 195 16.54 6.90 -1.30
C ASP A 195 17.17 8.05 -0.50
N GLU A 196 16.86 9.30 -0.89
CA GLU A 196 17.45 10.54 -0.33
C GLU A 196 16.76 11.01 0.96
#